data_AF-A0A930APM1-F1
#
_entry.id   AF-A0A930APM1-F1
#
_cell.length_a   1.000
_cell.length_b   1.000
_cell.length_c   1.000
_cell.angle_alpha   90.00
_cell.angle_beta   90.00
_cell.angle_gamma   90.00
#
_symmetry.space_group_name_H-M   'P 1'
#
loop_
_entity.id
_entity.type
_entity.pdbx_description
1 polymer ?
#
loop_
_entity_poly.entity_id
_entity_poly.type
_entity_poly.pdbx_seq_one_letter_code
_entity_poly.pdbx_strand_id
1 'polypeptide(L)'
;MQTDQINRKPLFNPEGDIDVRNRRLINFNTTNINDFNNMKYNWVSDWYRQAMNNFWVPEEINLNQDKSDYPRLSLAEKTAYDKILSFLVYLDSLQSANLPNISQYITANEVNLCLSIQTFQECIH
;
A
#
# COMPACT_ATOMS: atom_id res chain seq x y z
N MET A 1 23.45 -19.13 -18.47
CA MET A 1 23.18 -18.00 -17.56
C MET A 1 21.74 -18.13 -17.13
N GLN A 2 21.48 -18.33 -15.84
CA GLN A 2 20.12 -18.27 -15.31
C GLN A 2 19.69 -16.81 -15.46
N THR A 3 18.66 -16.55 -16.23
CA THR A 3 18.14 -15.20 -16.42
C THR A 3 17.66 -14.66 -15.07
N ASP A 4 18.13 -13.47 -14.68
CA ASP A 4 17.69 -12.71 -13.49
C ASP A 4 16.24 -12.21 -13.66
N GLN A 5 15.30 -13.12 -13.93
CA GLN A 5 13.91 -12.81 -14.18
C GLN A 5 13.12 -12.79 -12.87
N ILE A 6 12.36 -11.72 -12.64
CA ILE A 6 11.45 -11.63 -11.49
C ILE A 6 10.15 -12.36 -11.83
N ASN A 7 9.78 -13.32 -10.98
CA ASN A 7 8.62 -14.19 -11.18
C ASN A 7 7.43 -13.71 -10.35
N ARG A 8 6.23 -13.80 -10.91
CA ARG A 8 4.99 -13.61 -10.14
C ARG A 8 4.88 -14.71 -9.09
N LYS A 9 4.45 -14.35 -7.88
CA LYS A 9 4.20 -15.31 -6.81
C LYS A 9 2.99 -16.20 -7.15
N PRO A 10 2.99 -17.47 -6.74
CA PRO A 10 1.83 -18.35 -6.92
C PRO A 10 0.68 -17.90 -6.01
N LEU A 11 -0.56 -18.20 -6.39
CA LEU A 11 -1.72 -18.02 -5.51
C LEU A 11 -1.58 -18.87 -4.23
N PHE A 12 -1.14 -20.10 -4.38
CA PHE A 12 -0.82 -21.04 -3.32
C PHE A 12 0.21 -22.04 -3.83
N ASN A 13 1.12 -22.48 -2.97
CA ASN A 13 2.14 -23.46 -3.31
C ASN A 13 2.36 -24.42 -2.12
N PRO A 14 1.86 -25.66 -2.18
CA PRO A 14 2.03 -26.63 -1.09
C PRO A 14 3.48 -27.09 -0.90
N GLU A 15 4.31 -26.98 -1.94
CA GLU A 15 5.73 -27.35 -1.92
C GLU A 15 6.65 -26.14 -1.58
N GLY A 16 6.07 -25.06 -1.05
CA GLY A 16 6.80 -23.86 -0.65
C GLY A 16 7.69 -24.11 0.58
N ASP A 17 8.81 -23.41 0.65
CA ASP A 17 9.72 -23.43 1.78
C ASP A 17 9.09 -22.70 3.00
N ILE A 18 9.07 -23.39 4.12
CA ILE A 18 8.50 -22.94 5.40
C ILE A 18 9.56 -22.33 6.34
N ASP A 19 10.86 -22.48 6.05
CA ASP A 19 11.92 -21.90 6.86
C ASP A 19 12.04 -20.39 6.60
N VAL A 20 11.60 -19.60 7.57
CA VAL A 20 11.62 -18.14 7.50
C VAL A 20 13.01 -17.56 7.29
N ARG A 21 14.08 -18.25 7.70
CA ARG A 21 15.45 -17.76 7.52
C ARG A 21 15.80 -17.65 6.04
N ASN A 22 15.27 -18.54 5.21
CA ASN A 22 15.50 -18.58 3.77
C ASN A 22 14.64 -17.58 2.99
N ARG A 23 13.57 -17.04 3.59
CA ARG A 23 12.61 -16.15 2.93
C ARG A 23 13.32 -14.97 2.25
N ARG A 24 12.89 -14.60 1.05
CA ARG A 24 13.38 -13.42 0.31
C ARG A 24 12.21 -12.56 -0.13
N LEU A 25 12.48 -11.28 -0.36
CA LEU A 25 11.44 -10.33 -0.78
C LEU A 25 10.86 -10.70 -2.15
N ILE A 26 11.71 -11.14 -3.08
CA ILE A 26 11.36 -11.55 -4.43
C ILE A 26 11.95 -12.93 -4.74
N ASN A 27 11.32 -13.68 -5.65
CA ASN A 27 11.79 -14.98 -6.14
C ASN A 27 12.09 -16.04 -5.06
N PHE A 28 11.48 -15.94 -3.88
CA PHE A 28 11.51 -17.02 -2.89
C PHE A 28 10.47 -18.09 -3.20
N ASN A 29 10.78 -19.36 -2.94
CA ASN A 29 9.83 -20.47 -3.01
C ASN A 29 8.81 -20.37 -1.86
N THR A 30 7.90 -19.40 -1.92
CA THR A 30 6.89 -19.15 -0.88
C THR A 30 5.72 -20.11 -1.00
N THR A 31 5.10 -20.47 0.13
CA THR A 31 3.79 -21.15 0.15
C THR A 31 2.63 -20.21 -0.19
N ASN A 32 2.88 -18.89 -0.09
CA ASN A 32 1.89 -17.81 -0.12
C ASN A 32 0.85 -17.85 1.03
N ILE A 33 1.12 -18.61 2.12
CA ILE A 33 0.30 -18.59 3.35
C ILE A 33 0.69 -17.42 4.26
N ASN A 34 -0.30 -16.77 4.84
CA ASN A 34 -0.11 -15.73 5.86
C ASN A 34 0.12 -16.36 7.24
N ASP A 35 1.39 -16.55 7.62
CA ASP A 35 1.80 -16.94 8.97
C ASP A 35 2.50 -15.77 9.66
N PHE A 36 1.74 -14.95 10.39
CA PHE A 36 2.27 -13.76 11.07
C PHE A 36 2.93 -14.08 12.42
N ASN A 37 2.88 -15.32 12.89
CA ASN A 37 3.64 -15.76 14.06
C ASN A 37 5.08 -16.14 13.67
N ASN A 38 5.34 -16.35 12.38
CA ASN A 38 6.63 -16.78 11.85
C ASN A 38 7.04 -15.88 10.66
N MET A 39 7.69 -14.75 10.98
CA MET A 39 8.09 -13.73 10.01
C MET A 39 9.62 -13.62 9.92
N LYS A 40 10.13 -13.28 8.73
CA LYS A 40 11.54 -12.87 8.57
C LYS A 40 11.72 -11.39 8.82
N TYR A 41 10.78 -10.58 8.32
CA TYR A 41 10.84 -9.12 8.40
C TYR A 41 10.08 -8.62 9.63
N ASN A 42 10.72 -8.65 10.79
CA ASN A 42 10.06 -8.37 12.08
C ASN A 42 9.49 -6.96 12.21
N TRP A 43 10.04 -5.97 11.47
CA TRP A 43 9.53 -4.60 11.45
C TRP A 43 8.08 -4.50 10.99
N VAL A 44 7.57 -5.50 10.26
CA VAL A 44 6.18 -5.54 9.78
C VAL A 44 5.20 -5.47 10.94
N SER A 45 5.52 -6.06 12.11
CA SER A 45 4.58 -6.05 13.25
C SER A 45 4.31 -4.65 13.76
N ASP A 46 5.37 -3.86 13.95
CA ASP A 46 5.27 -2.49 14.44
C ASP A 46 4.61 -1.59 13.39
N TRP A 47 5.00 -1.73 12.12
CA TRP A 47 4.40 -0.99 11.03
C TRP A 47 2.90 -1.28 10.89
N TYR A 48 2.50 -2.56 10.94
CA TYR A 48 1.10 -2.98 10.88
C TYR A 48 0.27 -2.31 11.98
N ARG A 49 0.74 -2.39 13.23
CA ARG A 49 0.05 -1.78 14.38
C ARG A 49 -0.08 -0.27 14.20
N GLN A 50 0.99 0.39 13.78
CA GLN A 50 0.96 1.83 13.54
C GLN A 50 -0.03 2.21 12.43
N ALA A 51 0.01 1.51 11.29
CA ALA A 51 -0.89 1.79 10.16
C ALA A 51 -2.36 1.61 10.52
N MET A 52 -2.70 0.56 11.29
CA MET A 52 -4.06 0.33 11.76
C MET A 52 -4.51 1.35 12.82
N ASN A 53 -3.61 1.77 13.72
CA ASN A 53 -3.92 2.81 14.73
C ASN A 53 -4.14 4.19 14.11
N ASN A 54 -3.66 4.42 12.89
CA ASN A 54 -3.85 5.66 12.13
C ASN A 54 -5.13 5.66 11.28
N PHE A 55 -6.01 4.67 11.45
CA PHE A 55 -7.27 4.64 10.71
C PHE A 55 -8.12 5.89 11.00
N TRP A 56 -8.65 6.48 9.93
CA TRP A 56 -9.52 7.65 9.97
C TRP A 56 -10.54 7.56 8.82
N VAL A 57 -11.63 8.32 8.92
CA VAL A 57 -12.69 8.37 7.91
C VAL A 57 -12.86 9.81 7.44
N PRO A 58 -12.76 10.11 6.13
CA PRO A 58 -12.82 11.49 5.63
C PRO A 58 -14.09 12.24 6.01
N GLU A 59 -15.24 11.57 6.00
CA GLU A 59 -16.54 12.17 6.30
C GLU A 59 -16.70 12.60 7.77
N GLU A 60 -15.79 12.19 8.67
CA GLU A 60 -15.77 12.65 10.06
C GLU A 60 -15.21 14.08 10.20
N ILE A 61 -14.56 14.61 9.15
CA ILE A 61 -14.01 15.97 9.14
C ILE A 61 -15.03 16.96 8.57
N ASN A 62 -15.41 17.94 9.36
CA ASN A 62 -16.39 18.96 8.97
C ASN A 62 -15.77 20.01 8.02
N LEU A 63 -16.30 20.12 6.80
CA LEU A 63 -15.83 21.04 5.74
C LEU A 63 -16.78 22.24 5.49
N ASN A 64 -17.73 22.53 6.39
CA ASN A 64 -18.71 23.60 6.19
C ASN A 64 -18.09 25.00 6.04
N GLN A 65 -17.02 25.27 6.79
CA GLN A 65 -16.30 26.54 6.71
C GLN A 65 -15.53 26.63 5.39
N ASP A 66 -14.75 25.61 5.05
CA ASP A 66 -13.97 25.51 3.81
C ASP A 66 -14.84 25.69 2.57
N LYS A 67 -16.02 25.06 2.56
CA LYS A 67 -17.02 25.22 1.48
C LYS A 67 -17.47 26.68 1.32
N SER A 68 -17.64 27.40 2.43
CA SER A 68 -18.05 28.81 2.41
C SER A 68 -16.90 29.74 2.00
N ASP A 69 -15.67 29.33 2.25
CA ASP A 69 -14.45 30.13 2.07
C ASP A 69 -13.88 30.00 0.66
N TYR A 70 -13.98 28.81 0.07
CA TYR A 70 -13.46 28.52 -1.27
C TYR A 70 -13.91 29.51 -2.37
N PRO A 71 -15.17 29.98 -2.44
CA PRO A 71 -15.58 31.00 -3.40
C PRO A 71 -14.94 32.38 -3.19
N ARG A 72 -14.37 32.64 -2.01
CA ARG A 72 -13.74 33.92 -1.63
C ARG A 72 -12.24 33.96 -1.92
N LEU A 73 -11.65 32.84 -2.34
CA LEU A 73 -10.26 32.79 -2.78
C LEU A 73 -10.02 33.70 -3.98
N SER A 74 -8.84 34.31 -4.04
CA SER A 74 -8.38 34.98 -5.26
C SER A 74 -8.24 33.97 -6.40
N LEU A 75 -8.22 34.47 -7.64
CA LEU A 75 -8.04 33.62 -8.82
C LEU A 75 -6.74 32.80 -8.75
N ALA A 76 -5.66 33.38 -8.24
CA ALA A 76 -4.36 32.71 -8.13
C ALA A 76 -4.40 31.56 -7.10
N GLU A 77 -4.98 31.81 -5.92
CA GLU A 77 -5.14 30.79 -4.87
C GLU A 77 -6.03 29.64 -5.35
N LYS A 78 -7.17 29.97 -5.97
CA LYS A 78 -8.08 28.96 -6.52
C LYS A 78 -7.43 28.11 -7.61
N THR A 79 -6.68 28.75 -8.51
CA THR A 79 -5.94 28.03 -9.58
C THR A 79 -4.90 27.08 -9.00
N ALA A 80 -4.18 27.49 -7.95
CA ALA A 80 -3.22 26.64 -7.28
C ALA A 80 -3.92 25.47 -6.57
N TYR A 81 -4.98 25.76 -5.80
CA TYR A 81 -5.77 24.76 -5.10
C TYR A 81 -6.30 23.69 -6.06
N ASP A 82 -6.98 24.08 -7.14
CA ASP A 82 -7.63 23.16 -8.08
C ASP A 82 -6.60 22.25 -8.77
N LYS A 83 -5.45 22.81 -9.16
CA LYS A 83 -4.38 22.04 -9.83
C LYS A 83 -3.69 21.08 -8.88
N ILE A 84 -3.40 21.51 -7.65
CA ILE A 84 -2.76 20.67 -6.64
C ILE A 84 -3.71 19.53 -6.27
N LEU A 85 -4.97 19.83 -5.94
CA LEU A 85 -5.96 18.82 -5.60
C LEU A 85 -6.15 17.82 -6.74
N SER A 86 -6.31 18.30 -7.99
CA SER A 86 -6.43 17.42 -9.16
C SER A 86 -5.22 16.51 -9.34
N PHE A 87 -4.01 16.99 -9.04
CA PHE A 87 -2.81 16.19 -9.19
C PHE A 87 -2.67 15.15 -8.08
N LEU A 88 -3.03 15.49 -6.82
CA LEU A 88 -3.03 14.54 -5.70
C LEU A 88 -4.02 13.38 -5.97
N VAL A 89 -5.26 13.70 -6.37
CA VAL A 89 -6.27 12.69 -6.75
C VAL A 89 -5.73 11.74 -7.84
N TYR A 90 -4.98 12.27 -8.81
CA TYR A 90 -4.34 11.44 -9.83
C TYR A 90 -3.25 10.53 -9.26
N LEU A 91 -2.39 11.04 -8.37
CA LEU A 91 -1.30 10.26 -7.78
C LEU A 91 -1.83 9.12 -6.91
N ASP A 92 -2.83 9.36 -6.06
CA ASP A 92 -3.41 8.33 -5.20
C ASP A 92 -4.14 7.26 -6.02
N SER A 93 -4.83 7.66 -7.09
CA SER A 93 -5.42 6.72 -8.07
C SER A 93 -4.37 5.84 -8.75
N LEU A 94 -3.21 6.42 -9.11
CA LEU A 94 -2.10 5.68 -9.72
C LEU A 94 -1.49 4.68 -8.73
N GLN A 95 -1.29 5.06 -7.46
CA GLN A 95 -0.78 4.16 -6.44
C GLN A 95 -1.75 3.00 -6.18
N SER A 96 -3.04 3.30 -6.02
CA SER A 96 -4.11 2.30 -5.85
C SER A 96 -4.12 1.25 -6.97
N ALA A 97 -3.86 1.69 -8.21
CA ALA A 97 -3.77 0.79 -9.36
C ALA A 97 -2.44 0.01 -9.44
N ASN A 98 -1.33 0.59 -8.98
CA ASN A 98 0.01 0.02 -9.20
C ASN A 98 0.55 -0.82 -8.04
N LEU A 99 0.24 -0.50 -6.78
CA LEU A 99 0.66 -1.28 -5.62
C LEU A 99 0.25 -2.77 -5.72
N PRO A 100 -0.95 -3.13 -6.22
CA PRO A 100 -1.30 -4.51 -6.51
C PRO A 100 -0.41 -5.18 -7.58
N ASN A 101 0.09 -4.44 -8.57
CA ASN A 101 1.01 -4.97 -9.58
C ASN A 101 2.39 -5.27 -8.96
N ILE A 102 2.86 -4.43 -8.03
CA ILE A 102 4.10 -4.68 -7.29
C ILE A 102 3.95 -5.90 -6.37
N SER A 103 2.85 -5.97 -5.61
CA SER A 103 2.61 -7.05 -4.63
C SER A 103 2.54 -8.44 -5.25
N GLN A 104 2.23 -8.55 -6.55
CA GLN A 104 2.25 -9.81 -7.30
C GLN A 104 3.63 -10.45 -7.43
N TYR A 105 4.72 -9.71 -7.21
CA TYR A 105 6.09 -10.22 -7.29
C TYR A 105 6.77 -10.36 -5.92
N ILE A 106 6.12 -9.86 -4.86
CA ILE A 106 6.63 -9.94 -3.50
C ILE A 106 6.31 -11.32 -2.92
N THR A 107 7.33 -12.13 -2.68
CA THR A 107 7.23 -13.49 -2.15
C THR A 107 7.26 -13.55 -0.61
N ALA A 108 7.46 -12.41 0.06
CA ALA A 108 7.35 -12.28 1.51
C ALA A 108 5.95 -11.80 1.91
N ASN A 109 5.14 -12.70 2.44
CA ASN A 109 3.71 -12.44 2.68
C ASN A 109 3.47 -11.40 3.77
N GLU A 110 4.36 -11.31 4.76
CA GLU A 110 4.33 -10.27 5.77
C GLU A 110 4.49 -8.87 5.18
N VAL A 111 5.26 -8.71 4.10
CA VAL A 111 5.38 -7.41 3.40
C VAL A 111 4.15 -7.15 2.52
N ASN A 112 3.54 -8.20 1.97
CA ASN A 112 2.28 -8.06 1.25
C ASN A 112 1.14 -7.56 2.14
N LEU A 113 1.12 -7.92 3.44
CA LEU A 113 0.19 -7.33 4.40
C LEU A 113 0.32 -5.80 4.42
N CYS A 114 1.55 -5.29 4.51
CA CYS A 114 1.80 -3.84 4.47
C CYS A 114 1.32 -3.20 3.17
N LEU A 115 1.65 -3.81 2.02
CA LEU A 115 1.23 -3.30 0.71
C LEU A 115 -0.30 -3.30 0.53
N SER A 116 -1.00 -4.30 1.08
CA SER A 116 -2.47 -4.33 1.07
C SER A 116 -3.06 -3.21 1.92
N ILE A 117 -2.50 -2.95 3.11
CA ILE A 117 -2.94 -1.85 3.97
C ILE A 117 -2.64 -0.50 3.32
N GLN A 118 -1.46 -0.35 2.72
CA GLN A 118 -1.11 0.86 1.99
C GLN A 118 -2.09 1.08 0.82
N THR A 119 -2.36 0.05 0.01
CA THR A 119 -3.35 0.15 -1.08
C THR A 119 -4.72 0.59 -0.55
N PHE A 120 -5.14 0.09 0.60
CA PHE A 120 -6.37 0.54 1.25
C PHE A 120 -6.31 2.01 1.69
N GLN A 121 -5.19 2.46 2.25
CA GLN A 121 -5.00 3.87 2.63
C GLN A 121 -5.01 4.80 1.41
N GLU A 122 -4.40 4.41 0.28
CA GLU A 122 -4.46 5.22 -0.96
C GLU A 122 -5.88 5.29 -1.55
N CYS A 123 -6.76 4.33 -1.23
CA CYS A 123 -8.18 4.42 -1.60
C CYS A 123 -8.99 5.35 -0.66
N ILE A 124 -8.45 5.70 0.52
CA ILE A 124 -9.06 6.64 1.47
C ILE A 124 -8.59 8.07 1.19
N HIS A 125 -7.32 8.25 0.84
CA HIS A 125 -6.73 9.53 0.45
C HIS A 125 -7.51 10.18 -0.71
#